data_AF-A0A661ITM3-F1
#
_entry.id   AF-A0A661ITM3-F1
#
_cell.length_a   1.000
_cell.length_b   1.000
_cell.length_c   1.000
_cell.angle_alpha   90.00
_cell.angle_beta   90.00
_cell.angle_gamma   90.00
#
_symmetry.space_group_name_H-M   'P 1'
#
loop_
_entity.id
_entity.type
_entity.pdbx_description
1 polymer ?
#
loop_
_entity_poly.entity_id
_entity_poly.type
_entity_poly.pdbx_seq_one_letter_code
_entity_poly.pdbx_strand_id
1 'polypeptide(L)'
;MEVLGVWIPEEDLELSALITFKANLIVLASIALLSTTSIFSLVHALRHLRFPDKFVQIFFFCFRYLHVMERELLKLLQAMKVRGFQPKNDLHTYRSYGYLVGSLLKAFDRSERVYKAMICRGFEGKFWMLDHFRMKRGRLSGPFLDAFWCALIGMYQWF
;
A
#
# COMPACT_ATOMS: atom_id res chain seq x y z
N MET A 1 34.09 24.57 0.29
CA MET A 1 33.52 25.94 0.17
C MET A 1 32.77 26.28 1.45
N GLU A 2 32.93 27.49 2.00
CA GLU A 2 32.17 27.95 3.18
C GLU A 2 30.74 28.29 2.78
N VAL A 3 29.79 27.45 3.18
CA VAL A 3 28.37 27.73 3.05
C VAL A 3 27.78 27.57 4.45
N LEU A 4 27.32 28.67 5.04
CA LEU A 4 26.68 28.75 6.38
C LEU A 4 27.60 28.60 7.62
N GLY A 5 28.92 28.81 7.49
CA GLY A 5 29.85 28.77 8.63
C GLY A 5 30.28 27.35 9.05
N VAL A 6 30.06 26.36 8.18
CA VAL A 6 30.56 25.00 8.32
C VAL A 6 31.53 24.73 7.16
N TRP A 7 32.72 24.21 7.47
CA TRP A 7 33.68 23.77 6.47
C TRP A 7 33.15 22.46 5.86
N ILE A 8 32.70 22.51 4.61
CA ILE A 8 32.22 21.33 3.88
C ILE A 8 33.36 20.88 2.93
N PRO A 9 34.01 19.73 3.23
CA PRO A 9 34.88 19.01 2.30
C PRO A 9 34.16 18.73 0.97
N GLU A 10 34.89 18.78 -0.15
CA GLU A 10 34.28 18.48 -1.46
C GLU A 10 33.77 17.03 -1.55
N GLU A 11 34.39 16.13 -0.78
CA GLU A 11 33.97 14.74 -0.59
C GLU A 11 32.54 14.61 -0.02
N ASP A 12 32.13 15.53 0.86
CA ASP A 12 30.79 15.50 1.48
C ASP A 12 29.69 15.96 0.51
N LEU A 13 30.02 16.80 -0.47
CA LEU A 13 29.08 17.25 -1.49
C LEU A 13 28.74 16.10 -2.46
N GLU A 14 29.75 15.33 -2.88
CA GLU A 14 29.57 14.17 -3.75
C GLU A 14 28.78 13.05 -3.06
N LEU A 15 29.10 12.76 -1.78
CA LEU A 15 28.37 11.78 -0.97
C LEU A 15 26.90 12.18 -0.78
N SER A 16 26.64 13.46 -0.50
CA SER A 16 25.27 13.96 -0.32
C SER A 16 24.44 13.84 -1.61
N ALA A 17 25.05 14.16 -2.76
CA ALA A 17 24.42 13.98 -4.06
C ALA A 17 24.11 12.49 -4.34
N LEU A 18 25.06 11.60 -4.08
CA LEU A 18 24.89 10.15 -4.26
C LEU A 18 23.70 9.62 -3.45
N ILE A 19 23.65 9.93 -2.16
CA ILE A 19 22.60 9.41 -1.27
C ILE A 19 21.23 9.90 -1.75
N THR A 20 21.15 11.16 -2.18
CA THR A 20 19.92 11.76 -2.71
C THR A 20 19.45 11.04 -3.98
N PHE A 21 20.36 10.78 -4.93
CA PHE A 21 20.02 10.06 -6.16
C PHE A 21 19.62 8.61 -5.88
N LYS A 22 20.38 7.89 -5.04
CA LYS A 22 20.08 6.51 -4.66
C LYS A 22 18.71 6.39 -4.01
N ALA A 23 18.37 7.28 -3.07
CA ALA A 23 17.07 7.30 -2.42
C ALA A 23 15.93 7.54 -3.44
N ASN A 24 16.09 8.52 -4.34
CA ASN A 24 15.10 8.80 -5.38
C ASN A 24 14.89 7.60 -6.32
N LEU A 25 15.97 6.94 -6.75
CA LEU A 25 15.89 5.75 -7.59
C LEU A 25 15.15 4.60 -6.90
N ILE A 26 15.42 4.34 -5.61
CA ILE A 26 14.72 3.31 -4.84
C ILE A 26 13.23 3.62 -4.74
N VAL A 27 12.86 4.88 -4.50
CA VAL A 27 11.45 5.30 -4.40
C VAL A 27 10.75 5.15 -5.75
N LEU A 28 11.36 5.63 -6.84
CA LEU A 28 10.80 5.52 -8.19
C LEU A 28 10.64 4.06 -8.62
N ALA A 29 11.64 3.21 -8.36
CA ALA A 29 11.57 1.78 -8.63
C ALA A 29 10.44 1.10 -7.84
N SER A 30 10.27 1.48 -6.56
CA SER A 30 9.21 0.94 -5.71
C SER A 30 7.81 1.34 -6.21
N ILE A 31 7.62 2.60 -6.60
CA ILE A 31 6.35 3.08 -7.16
C ILE A 31 6.06 2.41 -8.51
N ALA A 32 7.06 2.29 -9.39
CA ALA A 32 6.91 1.63 -10.68
C ALA A 32 6.48 0.16 -10.51
N LEU A 33 7.12 -0.56 -9.57
CA LEU A 33 6.81 -1.95 -9.24
C LEU A 33 5.37 -2.10 -8.72
N LEU A 34 4.97 -1.26 -7.75
CA LEU A 34 3.62 -1.28 -7.17
C LEU A 34 2.55 -0.89 -8.19
N SER A 35 2.87 -0.01 -9.15
CA SER A 35 1.95 0.43 -10.19
C SER A 35 1.74 -0.61 -11.30
N THR A 36 2.80 -1.34 -11.69
CA THR A 36 2.72 -2.35 -12.77
C THR A 36 2.28 -3.73 -12.30
N THR A 37 2.41 -4.03 -11.01
CA THR A 37 2.11 -5.37 -10.46
C THR A 37 0.70 -5.41 -9.86
N SER A 38 -0.10 -6.42 -10.21
CA SER A 38 -1.39 -6.63 -9.56
C SER A 38 -1.22 -7.13 -8.12
N ILE A 39 -2.17 -6.81 -7.23
CA ILE A 39 -2.17 -7.31 -5.84
C ILE A 39 -2.09 -8.84 -5.80
N PHE A 40 -2.75 -9.54 -6.72
CA PHE A 40 -2.69 -11.00 -6.80
C PHE A 40 -1.28 -11.52 -7.10
N SER A 41 -0.55 -10.85 -8.01
CA SER A 41 0.83 -11.17 -8.32
C SER A 41 1.77 -10.93 -7.12
N LEU A 42 1.52 -9.86 -6.35
CA LEU A 42 2.28 -9.57 -5.13
C LEU A 42 2.06 -10.63 -4.04
N VAL A 43 0.81 -11.04 -3.83
CA VAL A 43 0.43 -12.09 -2.87
C VAL A 43 1.02 -13.45 -3.28
N HIS A 44 1.12 -13.74 -4.58
CA HIS A 44 1.80 -14.93 -5.08
C HIS A 44 3.32 -14.88 -4.89
N ALA A 45 3.95 -13.72 -5.11
CA ALA A 45 5.38 -13.52 -4.85
C ALA A 45 5.70 -13.71 -3.35
N LEU A 46 4.83 -13.23 -2.45
CA LEU A 46 4.91 -13.47 -1.01
C LEU A 46 4.86 -14.97 -0.67
N ARG A 47 3.99 -15.75 -1.32
CA ARG A 47 3.99 -17.21 -1.16
C ARG A 47 5.30 -17.85 -1.61
N HIS A 48 5.87 -17.40 -2.73
CA HIS A 48 7.14 -17.92 -3.25
C HIS A 48 8.33 -17.57 -2.34
N LEU A 49 8.23 -16.46 -1.59
CA LEU A 49 9.20 -16.04 -0.57
C LEU A 49 9.09 -16.87 0.73
N ARG A 50 8.32 -17.96 0.74
CA ARG A 50 8.06 -18.85 1.89
C ARG A 50 7.39 -18.17 3.09
N PHE A 51 6.64 -17.09 2.89
CA PHE A 51 5.80 -16.56 3.97
C PHE A 51 4.71 -17.58 4.36
N PRO A 52 4.36 -17.72 5.65
CA PRO A 52 3.31 -18.64 6.06
C PRO A 52 1.97 -18.27 5.41
N ASP A 53 1.26 -19.26 4.85
CA ASP A 53 0.02 -19.06 4.10
C ASP A 53 -1.05 -18.28 4.87
N LYS A 54 -1.06 -18.37 6.21
CA LYS A 54 -1.96 -17.59 7.07
C LYS A 54 -1.77 -16.08 6.92
N PHE A 55 -0.53 -15.59 6.87
CA PHE A 55 -0.25 -14.16 6.72
C PHE A 55 -0.68 -13.66 5.35
N VAL A 56 -0.42 -14.46 4.31
CA VAL A 56 -0.82 -14.16 2.93
C VAL A 56 -2.34 -13.99 2.83
N GLN A 57 -3.12 -14.87 3.48
CA GLN A 57 -4.58 -14.78 3.51
C GLN A 57 -5.07 -13.55 4.27
N ILE A 58 -4.48 -13.24 5.44
CA ILE A 58 -4.82 -12.04 6.21
C ILE A 58 -4.56 -10.78 5.38
N PHE A 59 -3.42 -10.70 4.69
CA PHE A 59 -3.09 -9.59 3.79
C PHE A 59 -4.11 -9.44 2.66
N PHE A 60 -4.48 -10.55 2.02
CA PHE A 60 -5.48 -10.54 0.95
C PHE A 60 -6.84 -10.01 1.44
N PHE A 61 -7.30 -10.48 2.59
CA PHE A 61 -8.52 -9.98 3.21
C PHE A 61 -8.41 -8.52 3.59
N CYS A 62 -7.31 -8.11 4.24
CA CYS A 62 -7.06 -6.72 4.60
C CYS A 62 -7.22 -5.80 3.37
N PHE A 63 -6.58 -6.15 2.26
CA PHE A 63 -6.70 -5.38 1.01
C PHE A 63 -8.15 -5.33 0.48
N ARG A 64 -8.81 -6.49 0.38
CA ARG A 64 -10.20 -6.58 -0.11
C ARG A 64 -11.16 -5.76 0.78
N TYR A 65 -11.00 -5.83 2.09
CA TYR A 65 -11.86 -5.13 3.05
C TYR A 65 -11.52 -3.65 3.16
N LEU A 66 -10.28 -3.23 2.95
CA LEU A 66 -9.88 -1.82 2.97
C LEU A 66 -10.71 -0.99 1.98
N HIS A 67 -10.90 -1.49 0.76
CA HIS A 67 -11.74 -0.81 -0.24
C HIS A 67 -13.23 -0.81 0.11
N VAL A 68 -13.72 -1.78 0.90
CA VAL A 68 -15.08 -1.76 1.44
C VAL A 68 -15.21 -0.71 2.55
N MET A 69 -14.24 -0.65 3.46
CA MET A 69 -14.21 0.30 4.57
C MET A 69 -14.08 1.74 4.07
N GLU A 70 -13.25 1.97 3.06
CA GLU A 70 -13.10 3.27 2.40
C GLU A 70 -14.44 3.78 1.87
N ARG A 71 -15.20 2.95 1.16
CA ARG A 71 -16.53 3.32 0.65
C ARG A 71 -17.52 3.65 1.77
N GLU A 72 -17.48 2.91 2.87
CA GLU A 72 -18.33 3.17 4.02
C GLU A 72 -17.95 4.50 4.70
N LEU A 73 -16.65 4.73 4.88
CA LEU A 73 -16.10 5.98 5.42
C LEU A 73 -16.51 7.18 4.56
N LEU A 74 -16.37 7.07 3.23
CA LEU A 74 -16.75 8.13 2.30
C LEU A 74 -18.25 8.44 2.36
N LYS A 75 -19.11 7.42 2.48
CA LYS A 75 -20.56 7.61 2.67
C LYS A 75 -20.88 8.34 3.97
N LEU A 76 -20.23 7.97 5.06
CA LEU A 76 -20.42 8.62 6.36
C LEU A 76 -19.95 10.08 6.32
N LEU A 77 -18.80 10.34 5.72
CA LEU A 77 -18.28 11.69 5.50
C LEU A 77 -19.25 12.52 4.65
N GLN A 78 -19.81 11.96 3.57
CA GLN A 78 -20.82 12.63 2.76
C GLN A 78 -22.10 12.91 3.54
N ALA A 79 -22.60 11.95 4.33
CA ALA A 79 -23.77 12.15 5.17
C ALA A 79 -23.56 13.27 6.22
N MET A 80 -22.36 13.36 6.81
CA MET A 80 -22.02 14.48 7.69
C MET A 80 -21.98 15.82 6.96
N LYS A 81 -21.42 15.87 5.74
CA LYS A 81 -21.42 17.08 4.91
C LYS A 81 -22.84 17.57 4.61
N VAL A 82 -23.76 16.66 4.24
CA VAL A 82 -25.18 17.01 3.96
C VAL A 82 -25.89 17.53 5.21
N ARG A 83 -25.53 17.03 6.40
CA ARG A 83 -26.06 17.53 7.68
C ARG A 83 -25.48 18.90 8.09
N GLY A 84 -24.70 19.55 7.23
CA GLY A 84 -24.12 20.87 7.50
C GLY A 84 -22.94 20.86 8.46
N PHE A 85 -22.30 19.70 8.67
CA PHE A 85 -21.14 19.62 9.55
C PHE A 85 -19.94 20.39 8.97
N GLN A 86 -19.49 21.42 9.69
CA GLN A 86 -18.28 22.17 9.37
C GLN A 86 -17.17 21.76 10.35
N PRO A 87 -16.00 21.29 9.87
CA PRO A 87 -14.90 20.95 10.74
C PRO A 87 -14.34 22.22 11.39
N LYS A 88 -14.50 22.35 12.71
CA LYS A 88 -13.90 23.40 13.55
C LYS A 88 -13.14 22.77 14.71
N ASN A 89 -12.16 23.46 15.29
CA ASN A 89 -11.44 22.96 16.48
C ASN A 89 -12.28 23.17 17.75
N ASP A 90 -13.41 22.48 17.83
CA ASP A 90 -14.35 22.57 18.94
C ASP A 90 -14.68 21.16 19.49
N LEU A 91 -15.08 21.07 20.76
CA LEU A 91 -15.41 19.80 21.40
C LEU A 91 -16.52 19.05 20.64
N HIS A 92 -17.46 19.81 20.08
CA HIS A 92 -18.54 19.27 19.25
C HIS A 92 -18.00 18.54 18.01
N THR A 93 -16.94 19.04 17.40
CA THR A 93 -16.31 18.42 16.21
C THR A 93 -15.66 17.10 16.58
N TYR A 94 -14.92 17.03 17.68
CA TYR A 94 -14.34 15.78 18.19
C TYR A 94 -15.43 14.75 18.52
N ARG A 95 -16.56 15.19 19.08
CA ARG A 95 -17.70 14.31 19.34
C ARG A 95 -18.30 13.74 18.05
N SER A 96 -18.46 14.56 17.01
CA SER A 96 -18.93 14.11 15.69
C SER A 96 -17.97 13.11 15.04
N TYR A 97 -16.66 13.33 15.13
CA TYR A 97 -15.66 12.34 14.69
C TYR A 97 -15.74 11.05 15.51
N GLY A 98 -15.97 11.15 16.82
CA GLY A 98 -16.23 9.99 17.69
C GLY A 98 -17.44 9.18 17.22
N TYR A 99 -18.54 9.82 16.83
CA TYR A 99 -19.69 9.13 16.25
C TYR A 99 -19.39 8.50 14.89
N LEU A 100 -18.59 9.15 14.04
CA LEU A 100 -18.14 8.58 12.77
C LEU A 100 -17.32 7.30 13.02
N VAL A 101 -16.32 7.36 13.90
CA VAL A 101 -15.49 6.19 14.24
C VAL A 101 -16.33 5.09 14.91
N GLY A 102 -17.23 5.47 15.81
CA GLY A 102 -18.18 4.54 16.44
C GLY A 102 -19.12 3.87 15.43
N SER A 103 -19.51 4.56 14.37
CA SER A 103 -20.30 3.96 13.29
C SER A 103 -19.48 2.97 12.45
N LEU A 104 -18.17 3.22 12.29
CA LEU A 104 -17.23 2.26 11.69
C LEU A 104 -17.05 1.01 12.56
N LEU A 105 -17.17 1.11 13.89
CA LEU A 105 -17.13 -0.05 14.79
C LEU A 105 -18.23 -1.07 14.48
N LYS A 106 -19.42 -0.64 14.00
CA LYS A 106 -20.46 -1.56 13.54
C LYS A 106 -20.03 -2.40 12.33
N ALA A 107 -19.07 -1.92 11.54
CA ALA A 107 -18.47 -2.70 10.46
C ALA A 107 -17.57 -3.82 11.01
N PHE A 108 -17.01 -3.66 12.20
CA PHE A 108 -16.30 -4.72 12.91
C PHE A 108 -17.27 -5.83 13.35
N ASP A 109 -18.41 -5.51 13.95
CA ASP A 109 -19.44 -6.52 14.29
C ASP A 109 -19.96 -7.27 13.04
N ARG A 110 -19.99 -6.58 11.89
CA ARG A 110 -20.31 -7.20 10.61
C ARG A 110 -19.25 -8.21 10.18
N SER A 111 -17.97 -8.00 10.50
CA SER A 111 -16.89 -8.93 10.16
C SER A 111 -17.11 -10.31 10.79
N GLU A 112 -17.61 -10.35 12.03
CA GLU A 112 -17.94 -11.60 12.73
C GLU A 112 -19.08 -12.35 12.03
N ARG A 113 -20.11 -11.62 11.59
CA ARG A 113 -21.21 -12.22 10.80
C ARG A 113 -20.71 -12.78 9.47
N VAL A 114 -19.78 -12.08 8.80
CA VAL A 114 -19.18 -12.59 7.57
C VAL A 114 -18.32 -13.82 7.84
N TYR A 115 -17.57 -13.84 8.94
CA TYR A 115 -16.80 -15.01 9.36
C TYR A 115 -17.69 -16.24 9.61
N LYS A 116 -18.80 -16.06 10.36
CA LYS A 116 -19.79 -17.14 10.57
C LYS A 116 -20.37 -17.64 9.24
N ALA A 117 -20.69 -16.73 8.31
CA ALA A 117 -21.17 -17.13 6.98
C ALA A 117 -20.10 -17.86 6.15
N MET A 118 -18.81 -17.53 6.32
CA MET A 118 -17.72 -18.28 5.69
C MET A 118 -17.65 -19.71 6.24
N ILE A 119 -17.75 -19.89 7.56
CA ILE A 119 -17.78 -21.22 8.19
C ILE A 119 -18.95 -22.05 7.66
N CYS A 120 -20.15 -21.47 7.59
CA CYS A 120 -21.33 -22.18 7.06
C CYS A 120 -21.18 -22.61 5.58
N ARG A 121 -20.28 -21.99 4.82
CA ARG A 121 -19.96 -22.36 3.43
C ARG A 121 -18.81 -23.36 3.32
N GLY A 122 -18.34 -23.92 4.44
CA GLY A 122 -17.25 -24.90 4.48
C GLY A 122 -15.85 -24.28 4.56
N PHE A 123 -15.71 -23.10 5.19
CA PHE A 123 -14.39 -22.50 5.37
C PHE A 123 -13.56 -23.26 6.43
N GLU A 124 -12.55 -24.01 5.98
CA GLU A 124 -11.65 -24.80 6.84
C GLU A 124 -10.40 -24.02 7.32
N GLY A 125 -10.47 -22.68 7.39
CA GLY A 125 -9.32 -21.86 7.79
C GLY A 125 -8.22 -21.76 6.73
N LYS A 126 -8.47 -22.25 5.51
CA LYS A 126 -7.59 -22.10 4.34
C LYS A 126 -8.40 -21.56 3.17
N PHE A 127 -8.04 -20.36 2.71
CA PHE A 127 -8.55 -19.83 1.45
C PHE A 127 -7.69 -20.38 0.31
N TRP A 128 -8.26 -21.27 -0.50
CA TRP A 128 -7.65 -21.72 -1.75
C TRP A 128 -7.80 -20.58 -2.76
N MET A 129 -6.71 -19.90 -3.11
CA MET A 129 -6.70 -18.97 -4.24
C MET A 129 -6.93 -19.78 -5.52
N LEU A 130 -8.14 -19.72 -6.06
CA LEU A 130 -8.55 -20.36 -7.33
C LEU A 130 -8.08 -19.59 -8.57
N ASP A 131 -7.19 -18.60 -8.41
CA ASP A 131 -6.69 -17.82 -9.54
C ASP A 131 -5.33 -18.36 -9.97
N HIS A 132 -5.35 -19.28 -10.93
CA HIS A 132 -4.17 -19.69 -11.68
C HIS A 132 -3.79 -18.56 -12.63
N PHE A 133 -2.72 -17.84 -12.31
CA PHE A 133 -2.16 -16.82 -13.18
C PHE A 133 -1.81 -17.43 -14.54
N ARG A 134 -2.58 -17.13 -15.58
CA ARG A 134 -2.08 -17.23 -16.96
C ARG A 134 -1.17 -16.04 -17.21
N MET A 135 0.13 -16.28 -17.31
CA MET A 135 1.06 -15.32 -17.89
C MET A 135 0.59 -14.99 -19.32
N LYS A 136 -0.05 -13.85 -19.52
CA LYS A 136 -0.18 -13.27 -20.86
C LYS A 136 1.16 -12.63 -21.21
N ARG A 137 2.07 -13.47 -21.69
CA ARG A 137 3.41 -13.16 -22.20
C ARG A 137 3.27 -12.28 -23.45
N GLY A 138 3.09 -10.97 -23.27
CA GLY A 138 2.97 -10.05 -24.41
C GLY A 138 3.09 -8.56 -24.13
N ARG A 139 3.29 -8.10 -22.90
CA ARG A 139 3.44 -6.66 -22.60
C ARG A 139 4.18 -6.37 -21.29
N LEU A 140 5.12 -7.22 -20.89
CA LEU A 140 5.86 -7.06 -19.63
C LEU A 140 7.34 -6.70 -19.82
N SER A 141 7.86 -6.67 -21.05
CA SER A 141 9.28 -6.43 -21.29
C SER A 141 9.65 -4.95 -21.33
N GLY A 142 8.77 -4.05 -21.77
CA GLY A 142 9.11 -2.62 -21.95
C GLY A 142 9.54 -1.92 -20.66
N PRO A 143 8.63 -1.67 -19.71
CA PRO A 143 8.95 -0.83 -18.54
C PRO A 143 9.87 -1.53 -17.53
N PHE A 144 9.92 -2.86 -17.50
CA PHE A 144 10.82 -3.62 -16.61
C PHE A 144 12.25 -3.62 -17.11
N LEU A 145 12.48 -3.77 -18.42
CA LEU A 145 13.82 -3.59 -18.98
C LEU A 145 14.24 -2.14 -18.86
N ASP A 146 13.37 -1.17 -19.13
CA ASP A 146 13.74 0.25 -19.07
C ASP A 146 14.06 0.71 -17.64
N ALA A 147 13.25 0.33 -16.64
CA ALA A 147 13.54 0.68 -15.24
C ALA A 147 14.76 -0.08 -14.68
N PHE A 148 14.94 -1.34 -15.09
CA PHE A 148 16.13 -2.13 -14.73
C PHE A 148 17.39 -1.57 -15.39
N TRP A 149 17.33 -1.18 -16.67
CA TRP A 149 18.44 -0.53 -17.39
C TRP A 149 18.75 0.84 -16.82
N CYS A 150 17.77 1.66 -16.45
CA CYS A 150 18.04 2.94 -15.77
C CYS A 150 18.67 2.75 -14.39
N ALA A 151 18.22 1.75 -13.61
CA ALA A 151 18.82 1.42 -12.32
C ALA A 151 20.24 0.84 -12.48
N LEU A 152 20.47 0.02 -13.51
CA LEU A 152 21.75 -0.61 -13.82
C LEU A 152 22.75 0.42 -14.38
N ILE A 153 22.33 1.32 -15.28
CA ILE A 153 23.13 2.46 -15.74
C ILE A 153 23.47 3.40 -14.56
N GLY A 154 22.52 3.68 -13.66
CA GLY A 154 22.78 4.46 -12.45
C GLY A 154 23.77 3.78 -11.49
N MET A 155 23.87 2.46 -11.51
CA MET A 155 24.80 1.68 -10.69
C MET A 155 26.18 1.52 -11.35
N TYR A 156 26.24 1.40 -12.68
CA TYR A 156 27.48 1.28 -13.47
C TYR A 156 28.18 2.62 -13.74
N GLN A 157 27.45 3.72 -13.76
CA GLN A 157 28.06 5.05 -13.97
C GLN A 157 28.72 5.61 -12.70
N TRP A 158 28.68 4.86 -11.60
CA TRP A 158 29.20 5.23 -10.27
C TRP A 158 30.12 4.16 -9.66
N PHE A 159 30.64 3.25 -10.50
CA PHE A 159 31.73 2.33 -10.18
C PHE A 159 32.85 2.55 -11.19
#